data_AF-K2C191-F1
#
_entry.id   AF-K2C191-F1
#
_cell.length_a   1.000
_cell.length_b   1.000
_cell.length_c   1.000
_cell.angle_alpha   90.00
_cell.angle_beta   90.00
_cell.angle_gamma   90.00
#
_symmetry.space_group_name_H-M   'P 1'
#
loop_
_entity.id
_entity.type
_entity.pdbx_description
1 polymer ?
#
loop_
_entity_poly.entity_id
_entity_poly.type
_entity_poly.pdbx_seq_one_letter_code
_entity_poly.pdbx_strand_id
1 'polypeptide(L)'
;MISLDKVQLYMNLFAGRRDVYARRWERNGKSGYSPVYSFSWPEFMAHKQSGGIMTNFTNKTSLPMTIEVIQKHLEGDEYLGLYPLRADGTCHLIAVDFDKTTWKDDATAFAATAKELGVDASLEISRSGKGAHVWIFFADWYPAVKARTIVQLLLDKTFCYSSQEETSYDRMFPNQDFLEEGGIGNLVALPLQGKLIVEDKSVFVDTATLLPYPDQWLYLTTINRISIESLNQIHDQLMSVTTKPVEKNFGTMSIRLGKLITLQKNEVPDELSRYLKSELNFLNPGYMIKERMGLSTYKTERFFKLIRESAGEIAIPRGFLSSLLTYCDDHKIKYAIKDERLELPEIKYKSAIKPYDYQQDTIDEVLNHDCGVIVAPPGSGKTVVGLSLIAGHKLPALILVHRAQLLSQWKDRITQFLGIPKKEIGQYSGSKKKLGKQITIAMMQTLTRLEPNEIAQIASKVGTIIIDECHHIPASTFREVIVQFAPKYLYGLTATPLRKNRDEVLIFDYIGPIITTMQPQAIETSSLQPTTSLIIHETKLEIPFTPKVDQYDLLSKLIIFNDIRNLQIVTDVIEL
;
A
#
# COMPACT_ATOMS: atom_id res chain seq x y z
N MET A 1 11.18 28.32 -38.20
CA MET A 1 9.98 27.52 -38.56
C MET A 1 10.43 26.08 -38.72
N ILE A 2 9.80 25.16 -38.00
CA ILE A 2 10.21 23.74 -37.99
C ILE A 2 9.63 23.05 -39.23
N SER A 3 10.47 22.34 -39.98
CA SER A 3 10.04 21.68 -41.22
C SER A 3 9.03 20.57 -40.94
N LEU A 4 8.16 20.29 -41.91
CA LEU A 4 7.14 19.24 -41.80
C LEU A 4 7.78 17.86 -41.50
N ASP A 5 8.91 17.55 -42.14
CA ASP A 5 9.63 16.29 -41.93
C ASP A 5 10.10 16.12 -40.48
N LYS A 6 10.51 17.21 -39.83
CA LYS A 6 10.90 17.20 -38.41
C LYS A 6 9.70 16.94 -37.50
N VAL A 7 8.57 17.57 -37.79
CA VAL A 7 7.32 17.33 -37.05
C VAL A 7 6.86 15.88 -37.22
N GLN A 8 6.96 15.33 -38.43
CA GLN A 8 6.58 13.94 -38.70
C GLN A 8 7.50 12.95 -37.99
N LEU A 9 8.82 13.17 -38.02
CA LEU A 9 9.78 12.38 -37.25
C LEU A 9 9.44 12.39 -35.76
N TYR A 10 9.19 13.58 -35.21
CA TYR A 10 8.82 13.74 -33.80
C TYR A 10 7.54 12.98 -33.47
N MET A 11 6.48 13.13 -34.28
CA MET A 11 5.22 12.42 -34.07
C MET A 11 5.40 10.90 -34.17
N ASN A 12 6.25 10.40 -35.06
CA ASN A 12 6.50 8.97 -35.21
C ASN A 12 7.24 8.36 -34.01
N LEU A 13 8.13 9.12 -33.36
CA LEU A 13 8.82 8.69 -32.14
C LEU A 13 7.90 8.78 -30.92
N PHE A 14 7.28 9.94 -30.69
CA PHE A 14 6.36 10.18 -29.57
C PHE A 14 4.93 9.75 -29.94
N ALA A 15 4.77 8.49 -30.33
CA ALA A 15 3.51 7.90 -30.71
C ALA A 15 2.70 7.47 -29.47
N GLY A 16 1.45 7.93 -29.41
CA GLY A 16 0.47 7.57 -28.39
C GLY A 16 -0.93 7.84 -28.94
N ARG A 17 -1.88 8.20 -28.07
CA ARG A 17 -3.22 8.60 -28.50
C ARG A 17 -3.18 9.84 -29.39
N ARG A 18 -3.87 9.76 -30.52
CA ARG A 18 -4.01 10.87 -31.48
C ARG A 18 -5.33 11.61 -31.35
N ASP A 19 -6.32 11.00 -30.71
CA ASP A 19 -7.65 11.53 -30.49
C ASP A 19 -7.74 12.50 -29.29
N VAL A 20 -6.69 12.57 -28.47
CA VAL A 20 -6.60 13.45 -27.30
C VAL A 20 -5.16 13.85 -27.01
N TYR A 21 -4.96 15.08 -26.55
CA TYR A 21 -3.69 15.55 -26.00
C TYR A 21 -3.92 16.42 -24.76
N ALA A 22 -2.86 16.61 -23.97
CA ALA A 22 -2.91 17.50 -22.82
C ALA A 22 -2.19 18.81 -23.11
N ARG A 23 -2.75 19.92 -22.63
CA ARG A 23 -2.09 21.24 -22.63
C ARG A 23 -1.78 21.67 -21.21
N ARG A 24 -0.60 22.24 -21.02
CA ARG A 24 -0.23 22.85 -19.75
C ARG A 24 -1.01 24.13 -19.52
N TRP A 25 -1.47 24.34 -18.29
CA TRP A 25 -2.02 25.59 -17.84
C TRP A 25 -1.27 26.09 -16.60
N GLU A 26 -1.25 27.39 -16.44
CA GLU A 26 -0.67 28.07 -15.28
C GLU A 26 -1.59 29.23 -14.88
N ARG A 27 -2.10 29.20 -13.65
CA ARG A 27 -3.03 30.19 -13.10
C ARG A 27 -2.82 30.32 -11.60
N ASN A 28 -2.67 31.55 -11.10
CA ASN A 28 -2.58 31.87 -9.66
C ASN A 28 -1.50 31.06 -8.92
N GLY A 29 -0.30 30.93 -9.51
CA GLY A 29 0.81 30.17 -8.94
C GLY A 29 0.64 28.65 -8.92
N LYS A 30 -0.50 28.13 -9.41
CA LYS A 30 -0.71 26.71 -9.66
C LYS A 30 -0.52 26.40 -11.12
N SER A 31 -0.05 25.20 -11.40
CA SER A 31 0.12 24.74 -12.76
C SER A 31 -0.17 23.25 -12.89
N GLY A 32 -0.51 22.81 -14.08
CA GLY A 32 -0.82 21.42 -14.35
C GLY A 32 -1.01 21.18 -15.84
N TYR A 33 -1.32 19.94 -16.19
CA TYR A 33 -1.75 19.55 -17.53
C TYR A 33 -3.21 19.16 -17.48
N SER A 34 -3.96 19.49 -18.52
CA SER A 34 -5.35 19.05 -18.67
C SER A 34 -5.62 18.65 -20.11
N PRO A 35 -6.49 17.66 -20.35
CA PRO A 35 -6.90 17.31 -21.70
C PRO A 35 -7.57 18.50 -22.38
N VAL A 36 -7.37 18.65 -23.68
CA VAL A 36 -7.99 19.72 -24.45
C VAL A 36 -9.27 19.22 -25.11
N TYR A 37 -10.35 19.97 -24.90
CA TYR A 37 -11.67 19.67 -25.42
C TYR A 37 -12.21 20.82 -26.27
N SER A 38 -13.00 20.46 -27.28
CA SER A 38 -13.95 21.36 -27.95
C SER A 38 -15.30 21.27 -27.24
N PHE A 39 -15.87 22.42 -26.89
CA PHE A 39 -17.18 22.52 -26.25
C PHE A 39 -17.75 23.96 -26.36
N SER A 40 -19.05 24.09 -26.11
CA SER A 40 -19.75 25.38 -26.04
C SER A 40 -19.51 26.07 -24.69
N TRP A 41 -18.87 27.25 -24.70
CA TRP A 41 -18.63 28.04 -23.48
C TRP A 41 -19.91 28.41 -22.72
N PRO A 42 -21.00 28.87 -23.39
CA PRO A 42 -22.27 29.12 -22.72
C PRO A 42 -22.84 27.90 -21.99
N GLU A 43 -22.81 26.72 -22.63
CA GLU A 43 -23.29 25.46 -22.02
C GLU A 43 -22.42 25.05 -20.83
N PHE A 44 -21.10 25.13 -20.97
CA PHE A 44 -20.19 24.81 -19.88
C PHE A 44 -20.35 25.79 -18.70
N MET A 45 -20.60 27.06 -18.96
CA MET A 45 -20.86 28.05 -17.90
C MET A 45 -22.18 27.78 -17.17
N ALA A 46 -23.23 27.38 -17.89
CA ALA A 46 -24.49 26.94 -17.29
C ALA A 46 -24.28 25.67 -16.42
N HIS A 47 -23.56 24.67 -16.93
CA HIS A 47 -23.19 23.46 -16.18
C HIS A 47 -22.34 23.76 -14.93
N LYS A 48 -21.43 24.73 -15.04
CA LYS A 48 -20.60 25.18 -13.92
C LYS A 48 -21.41 25.94 -12.86
N GLN A 49 -22.42 26.71 -13.27
CA GLN A 49 -23.36 27.37 -12.36
C GLN A 49 -24.20 26.36 -11.58
N SER A 50 -24.54 25.21 -12.17
CA SER A 50 -25.19 24.08 -11.48
C SER A 50 -24.21 23.20 -10.69
N GLY A 51 -22.97 23.64 -10.47
CA GLY A 51 -21.96 22.93 -9.66
C GLY A 51 -21.15 21.86 -10.41
N GLY A 52 -21.33 21.74 -11.73
CA GLY A 52 -20.57 20.85 -12.58
C GLY A 52 -19.12 21.28 -12.81
N ILE A 53 -18.27 20.31 -13.18
CA ILE A 53 -16.85 20.49 -13.49
C ILE A 53 -16.53 19.95 -14.88
N MET A 54 -15.38 20.30 -15.45
CA MET A 54 -15.05 19.87 -16.82
C MET A 54 -15.03 18.35 -16.97
N THR A 55 -14.66 17.59 -15.92
CA THR A 55 -14.60 16.13 -15.99
C THR A 55 -15.97 15.48 -16.19
N ASN A 56 -17.03 15.97 -15.55
CA ASN A 56 -18.40 15.43 -15.65
C ASN A 56 -19.28 16.14 -16.68
N PHE A 57 -18.72 17.06 -17.47
CA PHE A 57 -19.42 17.69 -18.58
C PHE A 57 -19.44 16.75 -19.79
N THR A 58 -20.63 16.35 -20.23
CA THR A 58 -20.82 15.35 -21.31
C THR A 58 -20.74 15.95 -22.71
N ASN A 59 -21.13 17.21 -22.88
CA ASN A 59 -21.12 17.92 -24.17
C ASN A 59 -19.72 18.47 -24.53
N LYS A 60 -18.70 17.61 -24.48
CA LYS A 60 -17.33 17.93 -24.85
C LYS A 60 -16.76 16.85 -25.76
N THR A 61 -15.93 17.27 -26.71
CA THR A 61 -15.21 16.35 -27.61
C THR A 61 -13.71 16.56 -27.44
N SER A 62 -12.94 15.50 -27.24
CA SER A 62 -11.48 15.59 -27.18
C SER A 62 -10.93 16.12 -28.50
N LEU A 63 -9.95 17.02 -28.43
CA LEU A 63 -9.29 17.52 -29.63
C LEU A 63 -8.09 16.63 -30.00
N PRO A 64 -7.92 16.31 -31.29
CA PRO A 64 -6.84 15.45 -31.74
C PRO A 64 -5.48 16.18 -31.70
N MET A 65 -4.42 15.39 -31.60
CA MET A 65 -3.04 15.87 -31.69
C MET A 65 -2.63 16.01 -33.17
N THR A 66 -2.83 17.20 -33.74
CA THR A 66 -2.49 17.51 -35.14
C THR A 66 -1.04 17.99 -35.31
N ILE A 67 -0.59 18.08 -36.57
CA ILE A 67 0.73 18.61 -36.94
C ILE A 67 0.89 20.05 -36.45
N GLU A 68 -0.13 20.88 -36.62
CA GLU A 68 -0.13 22.29 -36.19
C GLU A 68 -0.02 22.42 -34.67
N VAL A 69 -0.66 21.51 -33.92
CA VAL A 69 -0.57 21.46 -32.45
C VAL A 69 0.86 21.14 -32.02
N ILE A 70 1.50 20.14 -32.66
CA ILE A 70 2.89 19.80 -32.36
C ILE A 70 3.86 20.91 -32.78
N GLN A 71 3.63 21.59 -33.91
CA GLN A 71 4.42 22.74 -34.32
C GLN A 71 4.43 23.82 -33.24
N LYS A 72 3.26 24.17 -32.68
CA LYS A 72 3.17 25.14 -31.57
C LYS A 72 3.96 24.73 -30.34
N HIS A 73 4.04 23.44 -30.02
CA HIS A 73 4.88 22.95 -28.92
C HIS A 73 6.37 23.17 -29.19
N LEU A 74 6.80 22.75 -30.38
CA LEU A 74 8.20 22.78 -30.76
C LEU A 74 8.70 24.21 -31.05
N GLU A 75 7.82 25.12 -31.46
CA GLU A 75 8.12 26.55 -31.63
C GLU A 75 8.05 27.32 -30.30
N GLY A 76 7.50 26.69 -29.25
CA GLY A 76 7.52 27.20 -27.89
C GLY A 76 6.25 27.96 -27.48
N ASP A 77 5.20 27.93 -28.28
CA ASP A 77 3.91 28.59 -28.04
C ASP A 77 3.04 27.84 -27.04
N GLU A 78 3.07 26.50 -27.11
CA GLU A 78 2.33 25.62 -26.21
C GLU A 78 3.26 24.67 -25.46
N TYR A 79 2.77 24.09 -24.36
CA TYR A 79 3.42 22.99 -23.66
C TYR A 79 2.45 21.83 -23.67
N LEU A 80 2.85 20.74 -24.31
CA LEU A 80 1.97 19.61 -24.55
C LEU A 80 2.35 18.38 -23.72
N GLY A 81 1.37 17.52 -23.51
CA GLY A 81 1.54 16.19 -22.95
C GLY A 81 0.88 15.13 -23.81
N LEU A 82 1.47 13.94 -23.82
CA LEU A 82 1.06 12.76 -24.56
C LEU A 82 0.41 11.74 -23.63
N TYR A 83 -0.66 11.09 -24.09
CA TYR A 83 -1.22 9.89 -23.47
C TYR A 83 -0.67 8.65 -24.20
N PRO A 84 0.29 7.90 -23.63
CA PRO A 84 0.99 6.84 -24.35
C PRO A 84 0.19 5.53 -24.45
N LEU A 85 -0.86 5.33 -23.63
CA LEU A 85 -1.66 4.11 -23.59
C LEU A 85 -2.89 4.19 -24.50
N ARG A 86 -3.06 3.22 -25.39
CA ARG A 86 -4.27 3.06 -26.21
C ARG A 86 -5.36 2.26 -25.50
N ALA A 87 -6.59 2.35 -26.03
CA ALA A 87 -7.74 1.61 -25.52
C ALA A 87 -7.60 0.09 -25.59
N ASP A 88 -6.75 -0.43 -26.47
CA ASP A 88 -6.42 -1.86 -26.60
C ASP A 88 -5.31 -2.32 -25.64
N GLY A 89 -4.84 -1.44 -24.74
CA GLY A 89 -3.77 -1.78 -23.78
C GLY A 89 -2.36 -1.80 -24.37
N THR A 90 -2.17 -1.23 -25.57
CA THR A 90 -0.86 -1.13 -26.21
C THR A 90 -0.24 0.26 -26.06
N CYS A 91 1.09 0.32 -26.08
CA CYS A 91 1.87 1.55 -26.16
C CYS A 91 3.01 1.40 -27.18
N HIS A 92 3.52 2.52 -27.69
CA HIS A 92 4.62 2.56 -28.67
C HIS A 92 5.94 3.05 -28.05
N LEU A 93 5.88 3.46 -26.78
CA LEU A 93 6.99 3.90 -25.98
C LEU A 93 6.71 3.62 -24.51
N ILE A 94 7.76 3.64 -23.70
CA ILE A 94 7.67 3.74 -22.25
C ILE A 94 8.69 4.76 -21.76
N ALA A 95 8.29 5.63 -20.83
CA ALA A 95 9.15 6.65 -20.24
C ALA A 95 9.24 6.48 -18.73
N VAL A 96 10.44 6.63 -18.17
CA VAL A 96 10.73 6.49 -16.74
C VAL A 96 11.12 7.86 -16.18
N ASP A 97 10.39 8.32 -15.18
CA ASP A 97 10.51 9.64 -14.56
C ASP A 97 11.44 9.56 -13.35
N PHE A 98 12.54 10.32 -13.37
CA PHE A 98 13.50 10.46 -12.29
C PHE A 98 13.51 11.90 -11.79
N ASP A 99 13.03 12.11 -10.56
CA ASP A 99 12.94 13.38 -9.85
C ASP A 99 13.64 13.24 -8.48
N LYS A 100 14.21 14.33 -7.93
CA LYS A 100 14.99 14.44 -6.65
C LYS A 100 16.50 14.62 -6.87
N THR A 101 17.26 14.77 -5.80
CA THR A 101 18.67 15.16 -5.83
C THR A 101 19.58 14.18 -6.57
N THR A 102 19.27 12.89 -6.59
CA THR A 102 20.08 11.82 -7.21
C THR A 102 19.66 11.50 -8.65
N TRP A 103 18.76 12.28 -9.26
CA TRP A 103 18.19 11.97 -10.59
C TRP A 103 19.26 11.74 -11.67
N LYS A 104 20.39 12.44 -11.59
CA LYS A 104 21.49 12.31 -12.54
C LYS A 104 22.11 10.92 -12.49
N ASP A 105 22.52 10.49 -11.31
CA ASP A 105 23.21 9.22 -11.11
C ASP A 105 22.24 8.05 -11.38
N ASP A 106 21.00 8.18 -10.93
CA ASP A 106 20.00 7.13 -11.10
C ASP A 106 19.57 6.97 -12.57
N ALA A 107 19.25 8.07 -13.27
CA ALA A 107 18.82 8.00 -14.66
C ALA A 107 19.92 7.48 -15.59
N THR A 108 21.19 7.84 -15.32
CA THR A 108 22.34 7.36 -16.09
C THR A 108 22.65 5.89 -15.79
N ALA A 109 22.56 5.46 -14.52
CA ALA A 109 22.69 4.04 -14.15
C ALA A 109 21.59 3.18 -14.78
N PHE A 110 20.34 3.68 -14.81
CA PHE A 110 19.23 2.99 -15.45
C PHE A 110 19.44 2.86 -16.96
N ALA A 111 19.85 3.94 -17.64
CA ALA A 111 20.17 3.91 -19.06
C ALA A 111 21.34 2.94 -19.38
N ALA A 112 22.36 2.91 -18.53
CA ALA A 112 23.48 1.97 -18.68
C ALA A 112 23.02 0.51 -18.55
N THR A 113 22.20 0.21 -17.54
CA THR A 113 21.65 -1.14 -17.31
C THR A 113 20.73 -1.58 -18.45
N ALA A 114 19.92 -0.66 -18.99
CA ALA A 114 19.11 -0.90 -20.18
C ALA A 114 20.00 -1.28 -21.38
N LYS A 115 21.06 -0.51 -21.61
CA LYS A 115 22.00 -0.74 -22.71
C LYS A 115 22.72 -2.10 -22.60
N GLU A 116 23.12 -2.52 -21.40
CA GLU A 116 23.70 -3.85 -21.15
C GLU A 116 22.78 -5.00 -21.56
N LEU A 117 21.47 -4.78 -21.48
CA LEU A 117 20.43 -5.75 -21.83
C LEU A 117 19.91 -5.59 -23.26
N GLY A 118 20.58 -4.77 -24.08
CA GLY A 118 20.19 -4.53 -25.48
C GLY A 118 18.95 -3.65 -25.62
N VAL A 119 18.54 -2.94 -24.56
CA VAL A 119 17.47 -1.95 -24.59
C VAL A 119 18.09 -0.58 -24.81
N ASP A 120 17.85 0.01 -25.98
CA ASP A 120 18.28 1.38 -26.25
C ASP A 120 17.37 2.38 -25.52
N ALA A 121 17.97 3.34 -24.83
CA ALA A 121 17.29 4.27 -23.95
C ALA A 121 17.82 5.69 -24.14
N SER A 122 16.92 6.64 -24.39
CA SER A 122 17.24 8.06 -24.61
C SER A 122 16.95 8.88 -23.36
N LEU A 123 17.93 9.62 -22.85
CA LEU A 123 17.78 10.44 -21.65
C LEU A 123 17.44 11.90 -22.02
N GLU A 124 16.33 12.41 -21.50
CA GLU A 124 15.89 13.80 -21.63
C GLU A 124 15.92 14.50 -20.27
N ILE A 125 16.51 15.69 -20.22
CA ILE A 125 16.41 16.57 -19.06
C ILE A 125 14.99 17.11 -18.98
N SER A 126 14.31 16.90 -17.85
CA SER A 126 12.94 17.37 -17.66
C SER A 126 12.82 18.89 -17.85
N ARG A 127 11.60 19.34 -18.15
CA ARG A 127 11.27 20.78 -18.22
C ARG A 127 11.70 21.59 -16.99
N SER A 128 11.75 20.99 -15.80
CA SER A 128 12.13 21.71 -14.58
C SER A 128 13.65 21.91 -14.48
N GLY A 129 14.44 21.11 -15.21
CA GLY A 129 15.89 20.98 -15.05
C GLY A 129 16.31 20.25 -13.76
N LYS A 130 15.35 19.71 -12.98
CA LYS A 130 15.58 19.07 -11.67
C LYS A 130 15.20 17.59 -11.65
N GLY A 131 15.13 16.99 -12.84
CA GLY A 131 14.76 15.61 -13.08
C GLY A 131 15.01 15.25 -14.54
N ALA A 132 14.81 13.99 -14.90
CA ALA A 132 14.96 13.49 -16.26
C ALA A 132 13.91 12.42 -16.58
N HIS A 133 13.58 12.31 -17.87
CA HIS A 133 12.84 11.17 -18.38
C HIS A 133 13.79 10.28 -19.20
N VAL A 134 13.78 8.98 -18.93
CA VAL A 134 14.45 7.98 -19.76
C VAL A 134 13.41 7.31 -20.65
N TRP A 135 13.55 7.51 -21.96
CA TRP A 135 12.61 7.07 -22.98
C TRP A 135 13.09 5.80 -23.67
N ILE A 136 12.21 4.82 -23.84
CA ILE A 136 12.45 3.60 -24.63
C ILE A 136 11.38 3.54 -25.70
N PHE A 137 11.80 3.42 -26.96
CA PHE A 137 10.91 3.46 -28.13
C PHE A 137 10.80 2.09 -28.79
N PHE A 138 9.60 1.76 -29.25
CA PHE A 138 9.30 0.48 -29.90
C PHE A 138 9.13 0.67 -31.41
N ALA A 139 9.38 -0.38 -32.18
CA ALA A 139 9.21 -0.36 -33.63
C ALA A 139 7.73 -0.42 -34.06
N ASP A 140 6.89 -0.99 -33.20
CA ASP A 140 5.43 -1.10 -33.39
C ASP A 140 4.73 -1.08 -32.01
N TRP A 141 3.40 -1.11 -32.01
CA TRP A 141 2.57 -1.18 -30.81
C TRP A 141 2.85 -2.47 -30.02
N TYR A 142 3.16 -2.30 -28.74
CA TYR A 142 3.52 -3.39 -27.83
C TYR A 142 2.59 -3.38 -26.61
N PRO A 143 2.21 -4.55 -26.03
CA PRO A 143 1.39 -4.59 -24.84
C PRO A 143 2.04 -3.84 -23.67
N ALA A 144 1.32 -2.87 -23.09
CA ALA A 144 1.83 -2.03 -22.01
C ALA A 144 2.24 -2.86 -20.78
N VAL A 145 1.53 -3.95 -20.51
CA VAL A 145 1.87 -4.93 -19.45
C VAL A 145 3.31 -5.42 -19.59
N LYS A 146 3.66 -5.91 -20.79
CA LYS A 146 5.00 -6.45 -21.05
C LYS A 146 6.06 -5.35 -21.03
N ALA A 147 5.77 -4.17 -21.56
CA ALA A 147 6.68 -3.02 -21.51
C ALA A 147 7.01 -2.63 -20.06
N ARG A 148 5.97 -2.55 -19.21
CA ARG A 148 6.11 -2.24 -17.79
C ARG A 148 6.88 -3.32 -17.03
N THR A 149 6.66 -4.60 -17.35
CA THR A 149 7.43 -5.71 -16.79
C THR A 149 8.93 -5.58 -17.11
N ILE A 150 9.29 -5.28 -18.37
CA ILE A 150 10.69 -5.06 -18.76
C ILE A 150 11.29 -3.90 -17.94
N VAL A 151 10.61 -2.75 -17.89
CA VAL A 151 11.10 -1.58 -17.14
C VAL A 151 11.22 -1.87 -15.64
N GLN A 152 10.27 -2.59 -15.04
CA GLN A 152 10.35 -2.96 -13.64
C GLN A 152 11.57 -3.86 -13.36
N LEU A 153 11.83 -4.84 -14.22
CA LEU A 153 13.01 -5.71 -14.10
C LEU A 153 14.32 -4.94 -14.33
N LEU A 154 14.33 -3.95 -15.22
CA LEU A 154 15.45 -3.02 -15.39
C LEU A 154 15.69 -2.17 -14.13
N LEU A 155 14.62 -1.61 -13.54
CA LEU A 155 14.71 -0.87 -12.29
C LEU A 155 15.25 -1.74 -11.16
N ASP A 156 14.74 -2.97 -11.03
CA ASP A 156 15.18 -3.93 -10.00
C ASP A 156 16.65 -4.32 -10.16
N LYS A 157 17.13 -4.47 -11.40
CA LYS A 157 18.53 -4.79 -11.71
C LYS A 157 19.46 -3.59 -11.51
N THR A 158 19.00 -2.39 -11.87
CA THR A 158 19.77 -1.14 -11.74
C THR A 158 19.93 -0.76 -10.27
N PHE A 159 18.79 -0.73 -9.57
CA PHE A 159 18.67 -0.34 -8.19
C PHE A 159 18.39 -1.61 -7.40
N CYS A 160 19.44 -2.42 -7.21
CA CYS A 160 19.42 -3.42 -6.13
C CYS A 160 18.85 -2.71 -4.90
N TYR A 161 17.69 -3.17 -4.41
CA TYR A 161 16.83 -2.52 -3.39
C TYR A 161 17.49 -2.27 -2.01
N SER A 162 18.82 -2.23 -1.96
CA SER A 162 19.67 -2.00 -0.82
C SER A 162 20.47 -0.70 -0.95
N SER A 163 19.85 0.43 -0.63
CA SER A 163 20.55 1.50 0.10
C SER A 163 19.51 2.44 0.70
N GLN A 164 19.89 3.05 1.81
CA GLN A 164 19.09 3.97 2.60
C GLN A 164 18.92 5.36 1.92
N GLU A 165 19.05 5.44 0.60
CA GLU A 165 18.84 6.66 -0.17
C GLU A 165 17.55 6.51 -0.97
N GLU A 166 16.66 7.50 -0.87
CA GLU A 166 15.47 7.54 -1.70
C GLU A 166 15.91 7.64 -3.17
N THR A 167 15.79 6.54 -3.92
CA THR A 167 15.93 6.55 -5.38
C THR A 167 15.11 7.70 -5.96
N SER A 168 15.65 8.36 -6.97
CA SER A 168 14.95 9.44 -7.67
C SER A 168 13.83 8.96 -8.60
N TYR A 169 13.68 7.65 -8.81
CA TYR A 169 12.54 7.12 -9.55
C TYR A 169 11.20 7.56 -8.93
N ASP A 170 10.36 8.29 -9.70
CA ASP A 170 9.00 8.69 -9.31
C ASP A 170 7.95 7.72 -9.86
N ARG A 171 7.97 7.49 -11.17
CA ARG A 171 6.97 6.68 -11.90
C ARG A 171 7.39 6.37 -13.34
N MET A 172 6.62 5.52 -14.02
CA MET A 172 6.75 5.25 -15.45
C MET A 172 5.47 5.58 -16.22
N PHE A 173 5.57 5.80 -17.53
CA PHE A 173 4.49 6.16 -18.44
C PHE A 173 4.47 5.23 -19.66
N PRO A 174 3.41 4.45 -19.90
CA PRO A 174 2.17 4.39 -19.13
C PRO A 174 2.33 3.78 -17.73
N ASN A 175 1.51 4.21 -16.76
CA ASN A 175 1.55 3.69 -15.39
C ASN A 175 0.48 2.59 -15.14
N GLN A 176 -0.35 2.32 -16.14
CA GLN A 176 -1.43 1.35 -16.13
C GLN A 176 -1.21 0.30 -17.21
N ASP A 177 -1.72 -0.91 -16.95
CA ASP A 177 -1.74 -2.02 -17.91
C ASP A 177 -2.85 -1.87 -18.95
N PHE A 178 -3.98 -1.34 -18.52
CA PHE A 178 -5.20 -1.17 -19.30
C PHE A 178 -5.88 0.17 -18.94
N LEU A 179 -6.69 0.70 -19.85
CA LEU A 179 -7.54 1.84 -19.54
C LEU A 179 -8.80 1.39 -18.79
N GLU A 180 -9.16 2.12 -17.74
CA GLU A 180 -10.48 1.99 -17.11
C GLU A 180 -11.57 2.46 -18.08
N GLU A 181 -12.80 1.97 -17.91
CA GLU A 181 -13.93 2.30 -18.78
C GLU A 181 -14.19 3.82 -18.79
N GLY A 182 -14.09 4.45 -19.97
CA GLY A 182 -14.18 5.91 -20.12
C GLY A 182 -12.91 6.70 -19.73
N GLY A 183 -11.84 6.02 -19.32
CA GLY A 183 -10.55 6.62 -18.95
C GLY A 183 -9.70 7.05 -20.14
N ILE A 184 -8.92 8.13 -19.96
CA ILE A 184 -7.99 8.64 -20.98
C ILE A 184 -6.52 8.23 -20.75
N GLY A 185 -6.21 7.68 -19.58
CA GLY A 185 -4.86 7.26 -19.17
C GLY A 185 -4.04 8.37 -18.51
N ASN A 186 -2.85 8.02 -18.03
CA ASN A 186 -1.89 8.99 -17.51
C ASN A 186 -1.10 9.68 -18.64
N LEU A 187 -0.72 10.95 -18.44
CA LEU A 187 0.01 11.73 -19.42
C LEU A 187 1.49 11.89 -19.05
N VAL A 188 2.36 11.90 -20.06
CA VAL A 188 3.76 12.32 -19.95
C VAL A 188 3.95 13.65 -20.68
N ALA A 189 4.78 14.55 -20.16
CA ALA A 189 5.09 15.80 -20.84
C ALA A 189 5.93 15.53 -22.11
N LEU A 190 5.63 16.21 -23.21
CA LEU A 190 6.37 16.06 -24.45
C LEU A 190 7.70 16.84 -24.41
N PRO A 191 8.82 16.26 -24.87
CA PRO A 191 10.13 16.91 -24.85
C PRO A 191 10.29 17.96 -25.96
N LEU A 192 11.43 18.66 -26.01
CA LEU A 192 11.82 19.61 -27.07
C LEU A 192 10.87 20.81 -27.23
N GLN A 193 10.38 21.34 -26.12
CA GLN A 193 9.60 22.57 -26.15
C GLN A 193 10.50 23.76 -26.50
N GLY A 194 10.13 24.53 -27.52
CA GLY A 194 11.04 25.50 -28.17
C GLY A 194 11.66 26.57 -27.26
N LYS A 195 10.96 27.01 -26.21
CA LYS A 195 11.48 28.00 -25.24
C LYS A 195 12.38 27.39 -24.17
N LEU A 196 12.30 26.08 -23.94
CA LEU A 196 13.11 25.40 -22.92
C LEU A 196 14.47 24.96 -23.47
N ILE A 197 14.55 24.69 -24.77
CA ILE A 197 15.77 24.23 -25.42
C ILE A 197 16.92 25.22 -25.22
N VAL A 198 16.64 26.53 -25.24
CA VAL A 198 17.66 27.59 -25.01
C VAL A 198 18.21 27.61 -23.59
N GLU A 199 17.55 26.95 -22.64
CA GLU A 199 17.98 26.81 -21.25
C GLU A 199 18.53 25.40 -20.94
N ASP A 200 18.84 24.61 -21.97
CA ASP A 200 19.24 23.20 -21.87
C ASP A 200 18.23 22.34 -21.08
N LYS A 201 16.94 22.68 -21.20
CA LYS A 201 15.82 21.96 -20.59
C LYS A 201 14.95 21.36 -21.67
N SER A 202 14.33 20.23 -21.33
CA SER A 202 13.52 19.47 -22.28
C SER A 202 14.32 19.04 -23.53
N VAL A 203 15.60 18.73 -23.33
CA VAL A 203 16.55 18.33 -24.38
C VAL A 203 17.09 16.95 -24.08
N PHE A 204 17.39 16.20 -25.13
CA PHE A 204 18.13 14.95 -25.05
C PHE A 204 19.61 15.21 -24.82
N VAL A 205 20.19 14.39 -23.96
CA VAL A 205 21.59 14.50 -23.55
C VAL A 205 22.29 13.16 -23.71
N ASP A 206 23.60 13.21 -23.84
CA ASP A 206 24.44 12.01 -23.79
C ASP A 206 24.35 11.35 -22.41
N THR A 207 24.08 10.05 -22.38
CA THR A 207 23.80 9.31 -21.14
C THR A 207 25.01 9.19 -20.21
N ALA A 208 26.23 9.41 -20.70
CA ALA A 208 27.44 9.33 -19.87
C ALA A 208 27.85 10.72 -19.34
N THR A 209 27.66 11.76 -20.14
CA THR A 209 28.15 13.12 -19.82
C THR A 209 27.07 14.09 -19.37
N LEU A 210 25.78 13.77 -19.62
CA LEU A 210 24.62 14.65 -19.43
C LEU A 210 24.71 15.97 -20.20
N LEU A 211 25.58 16.03 -21.22
CA LEU A 211 25.68 17.19 -22.11
C LEU A 211 24.61 17.10 -23.21
N PRO A 212 23.87 18.19 -23.50
CA PRO A 212 22.91 18.23 -24.60
C PRO A 212 23.57 17.89 -25.93
N TYR A 213 22.88 17.07 -26.74
CA TYR A 213 23.32 16.84 -28.11
C TYR A 213 23.32 18.15 -28.91
N PRO A 214 24.41 18.48 -29.64
CA PRO A 214 24.51 19.73 -30.39
C PRO A 214 23.38 19.95 -31.40
N ASP A 215 22.91 18.86 -32.03
CA ASP A 215 21.72 18.87 -32.88
C ASP A 215 20.73 17.80 -32.39
N GLN A 216 19.71 18.26 -31.69
CA GLN A 216 18.62 17.43 -31.18
C GLN A 216 17.89 16.68 -32.29
N TRP A 217 17.73 17.29 -33.48
CA TRP A 217 17.01 16.68 -34.59
C TRP A 217 17.83 15.56 -35.22
N LEU A 218 19.14 15.77 -35.38
CA LEU A 218 20.04 14.71 -35.83
C LEU A 218 20.00 13.55 -34.83
N TYR A 219 20.07 13.83 -33.52
CA TYR A 219 19.96 12.79 -32.50
C TYR A 219 18.67 11.98 -32.60
N LEU A 220 17.51 12.63 -32.78
CA LEU A 220 16.23 11.90 -32.94
C LEU A 220 16.25 10.90 -34.10
N THR A 221 16.99 11.18 -35.19
CA THR A 221 17.12 10.22 -36.30
C THR A 221 17.96 8.99 -35.96
N THR A 222 18.78 9.07 -34.91
CA THR A 222 19.65 7.98 -34.46
C THR A 222 18.99 7.06 -33.42
N ILE A 223 17.86 7.48 -32.86
CA ILE A 223 17.14 6.70 -31.83
C ILE A 223 16.70 5.35 -32.41
N ASN A 224 17.21 4.27 -31.82
CA ASN A 224 16.81 2.93 -32.22
C ASN A 224 15.44 2.59 -31.64
N ARG A 225 14.55 2.11 -32.51
CA ARG A 225 13.24 1.59 -32.11
C ARG A 225 13.34 0.08 -31.97
N ILE A 226 13.15 -0.42 -30.76
CA ILE A 226 13.35 -1.84 -30.45
C ILE A 226 12.27 -2.66 -31.14
N SER A 227 12.67 -3.71 -31.86
CA SER A 227 11.74 -4.60 -32.56
C SER A 227 10.88 -5.39 -31.56
N ILE A 228 9.65 -5.76 -31.96
CA ILE A 228 8.75 -6.58 -31.12
C ILE A 228 9.38 -7.95 -30.81
N GLU A 229 10.13 -8.52 -31.75
CA GLU A 229 10.87 -9.76 -31.53
C GLU A 229 11.93 -9.61 -30.43
N SER A 230 12.75 -8.56 -30.51
CA SER A 230 13.74 -8.24 -29.48
C SER A 230 13.09 -7.92 -28.13
N LEU A 231 11.97 -7.20 -28.10
CA LEU A 231 11.23 -6.94 -26.85
C LEU A 231 10.69 -8.22 -26.22
N ASN A 232 10.16 -9.15 -27.01
CA ASN A 232 9.73 -10.45 -26.49
C ASN A 232 10.93 -11.29 -26.03
N GLN A 233 12.04 -11.30 -26.76
CA GLN A 233 13.27 -11.99 -26.33
C GLN A 233 13.82 -11.42 -25.02
N ILE A 234 13.85 -10.10 -24.87
CA ILE A 234 14.29 -9.42 -23.64
C ILE A 234 13.32 -9.72 -22.51
N HIS A 235 12.01 -9.61 -22.76
CA HIS A 235 10.97 -9.98 -21.79
C HIS A 235 11.15 -11.42 -21.34
N ASP A 236 11.25 -12.37 -22.26
CA ASP A 236 11.36 -13.80 -21.97
C ASP A 236 12.72 -14.12 -21.35
N GLN A 237 13.80 -13.43 -21.72
CA GLN A 237 15.11 -13.57 -21.08
C GLN A 237 15.06 -13.08 -19.64
N LEU A 238 14.50 -11.89 -19.38
CA LEU A 238 14.35 -11.35 -18.03
C LEU A 238 13.38 -12.17 -17.19
N MET A 239 12.31 -12.71 -17.80
CA MET A 239 11.39 -13.67 -17.18
C MET A 239 12.05 -15.04 -16.97
N SER A 240 12.98 -15.46 -17.83
CA SER A 240 13.76 -16.69 -17.68
C SER A 240 14.90 -16.54 -16.68
N VAL A 241 15.45 -15.35 -16.47
CA VAL A 241 16.39 -15.09 -15.38
C VAL A 241 15.64 -15.01 -14.04
N THR A 242 14.37 -14.61 -14.04
CA THR A 242 13.50 -14.74 -12.85
C THR A 242 12.90 -16.13 -12.67
N THR A 243 12.85 -16.99 -13.69
CA THR A 243 12.33 -18.38 -13.59
C THR A 243 13.38 -19.48 -13.72
N LYS A 244 14.64 -19.18 -14.04
CA LYS A 244 15.75 -20.11 -13.89
C LYS A 244 16.17 -20.06 -12.43
N PRO A 245 16.00 -21.14 -11.67
CA PRO A 245 16.71 -21.26 -10.41
C PRO A 245 18.19 -21.24 -10.79
N VAL A 246 18.87 -20.16 -10.44
CA VAL A 246 20.31 -20.26 -10.30
C VAL A 246 20.48 -21.25 -9.16
N GLU A 247 20.88 -22.48 -9.48
CA GLU A 247 21.43 -23.43 -8.52
C GLU A 247 22.74 -22.86 -7.98
N LYS A 248 22.65 -21.75 -7.25
CA LYS A 248 23.53 -21.59 -6.10
C LYS A 248 23.06 -22.68 -5.16
N ASN A 249 23.95 -23.60 -4.82
CA ASN A 249 23.83 -24.36 -3.59
C ASN A 249 23.84 -23.34 -2.45
N PHE A 250 22.72 -22.68 -2.20
CA PHE A 250 22.47 -22.03 -0.94
C PHE A 250 22.56 -23.17 0.07
N GLY A 251 23.50 -23.04 1.01
CA GLY A 251 23.51 -23.89 2.18
C GLY A 251 22.18 -23.76 2.93
N THR A 252 22.06 -24.45 4.06
CA THR A 252 20.88 -24.29 4.91
C THR A 252 20.70 -22.82 5.33
N MET A 253 19.63 -22.17 4.87
CA MET A 253 19.31 -20.77 5.19
C MET A 253 18.98 -20.63 6.68
N SER A 254 19.56 -19.65 7.35
CA SER A 254 19.30 -19.39 8.77
C SER A 254 18.12 -18.44 8.94
N ILE A 255 17.03 -18.93 9.55
CA ILE A 255 15.85 -18.14 9.93
C ILE A 255 15.97 -17.79 11.40
N ARG A 256 16.30 -16.53 11.73
CA ARG A 256 16.34 -16.06 13.11
C ARG A 256 15.01 -15.47 13.53
N LEU A 257 14.41 -16.01 14.58
CA LEU A 257 13.10 -15.58 15.07
C LEU A 257 13.30 -14.71 16.31
N GLY A 258 13.03 -13.41 16.21
CA GLY A 258 13.12 -12.47 17.33
C GLY A 258 11.92 -11.52 17.38
N LYS A 259 12.19 -10.20 17.44
CA LYS A 259 11.15 -9.16 17.27
C LYS A 259 10.52 -9.20 15.87
N LEU A 260 11.38 -9.50 14.89
CA LEU A 260 11.07 -9.74 13.48
C LEU A 260 11.72 -11.09 13.10
N ILE A 261 11.34 -11.63 11.95
CA ILE A 261 12.08 -12.72 11.33
C ILE A 261 13.24 -12.09 10.57
N THR A 262 14.46 -12.52 10.85
CA THR A 262 15.66 -12.01 10.18
C THR A 262 16.33 -13.11 9.36
N LEU A 263 16.62 -12.79 8.09
CA LEU A 263 17.28 -13.65 7.11
C LEU A 263 18.57 -12.98 6.63
N GLN A 264 19.59 -13.77 6.32
CA GLN A 264 20.82 -13.26 5.70
C GLN A 264 20.63 -13.12 4.19
N LYS A 265 20.87 -11.92 3.63
CA LYS A 265 20.62 -11.62 2.20
C LYS A 265 21.34 -12.57 1.24
N ASN A 266 22.55 -12.99 1.59
CA ASN A 266 23.35 -13.93 0.80
C ASN A 266 22.86 -15.39 0.89
N GLU A 267 21.97 -15.71 1.84
CA GLU A 267 21.36 -17.03 2.02
C GLU A 267 19.95 -17.12 1.42
N VAL A 268 19.32 -15.98 1.10
CA VAL A 268 17.97 -15.93 0.51
C VAL A 268 18.06 -16.13 -1.00
N PRO A 269 17.44 -17.18 -1.57
CA PRO A 269 17.34 -17.34 -3.02
C PRO A 269 16.55 -16.19 -3.68
N ASP A 270 16.89 -15.85 -4.92
CA ASP A 270 16.23 -14.76 -5.65
C ASP A 270 14.72 -14.97 -5.80
N GLU A 271 14.32 -16.24 -5.93
CA GLU A 271 12.92 -16.68 -5.95
C GLU A 271 12.20 -16.31 -4.66
N LEU A 272 12.77 -16.68 -3.50
CA LEU A 272 12.22 -16.33 -2.20
C LEU A 272 12.23 -14.81 -1.99
N SER A 273 13.27 -14.11 -2.45
CA SER A 273 13.33 -12.64 -2.38
C SER A 273 12.17 -11.99 -3.15
N ARG A 274 11.86 -12.48 -4.35
CA ARG A 274 10.73 -12.02 -5.16
C ARG A 274 9.39 -12.31 -4.50
N TYR A 275 9.21 -13.52 -3.98
CA TYR A 275 8.01 -13.89 -3.22
C TYR A 275 7.80 -12.98 -2.00
N LEU A 276 8.84 -12.77 -1.20
CA LEU A 276 8.77 -11.85 -0.06
C LEU A 276 8.36 -10.44 -0.52
N LYS A 277 8.97 -9.92 -1.59
CA LYS A 277 8.66 -8.60 -2.12
C LYS A 277 7.23 -8.48 -2.66
N SER A 278 6.69 -9.53 -3.30
CA SER A 278 5.31 -9.50 -3.83
C SER A 278 4.26 -9.52 -2.71
N GLU A 279 4.51 -10.29 -1.65
CA GLU A 279 3.56 -10.43 -0.54
C GLU A 279 3.64 -9.27 0.46
N LEU A 280 4.84 -8.77 0.74
CA LEU A 280 5.09 -7.82 1.84
C LEU A 280 5.22 -6.36 1.40
N ASN A 281 5.14 -6.05 0.10
CA ASN A 281 5.09 -4.69 -0.43
C ASN A 281 3.79 -4.45 -1.18
N PHE A 282 2.84 -3.76 -0.56
CA PHE A 282 1.57 -3.42 -1.21
C PHE A 282 1.18 -1.97 -1.05
N LEU A 283 0.33 -1.51 -1.98
CA LEU A 283 -0.12 -0.13 -2.08
C LEU A 283 -0.93 0.26 -0.83
N ASN A 284 -0.66 1.43 -0.25
CA ASN A 284 -1.37 1.94 0.93
C ASN A 284 -2.77 2.46 0.52
N PRO A 285 -3.87 1.79 0.90
CA PRO A 285 -5.23 2.24 0.59
C PRO A 285 -5.57 3.62 1.16
N GLY A 286 -5.01 3.97 2.33
CA GLY A 286 -5.17 5.30 2.93
C GLY A 286 -4.56 6.43 2.08
N TYR A 287 -3.48 6.14 1.34
CA TYR A 287 -2.94 7.06 0.34
C TYR A 287 -3.91 7.22 -0.83
N MET A 288 -4.41 6.11 -1.38
CA MET A 288 -5.36 6.14 -2.50
C MET A 288 -6.64 6.90 -2.17
N ILE A 289 -7.17 6.72 -0.95
CA ILE A 289 -8.38 7.40 -0.49
C ILE A 289 -8.13 8.90 -0.40
N LYS A 290 -7.01 9.33 0.22
CA LYS A 290 -6.65 10.76 0.28
C LYS A 290 -6.45 11.37 -1.09
N GLU A 291 -5.78 10.65 -1.98
CA GLU A 291 -5.54 11.08 -3.36
C GLU A 291 -6.87 11.23 -4.14
N ARG A 292 -7.75 10.22 -4.08
CA ARG A 292 -9.09 10.27 -4.71
C ARG A 292 -9.99 11.36 -4.12
N MET A 293 -9.86 11.64 -2.83
CA MET A 293 -10.60 12.68 -2.12
C MET A 293 -9.99 14.09 -2.27
N GLY A 294 -8.86 14.23 -2.97
CA GLY A 294 -8.17 15.52 -3.13
C GLY A 294 -7.60 16.09 -1.82
N LEU A 295 -7.42 15.24 -0.81
CA LEU A 295 -6.83 15.57 0.49
C LEU A 295 -5.30 15.51 0.40
N SER A 296 -4.61 16.26 1.25
CA SER A 296 -3.15 16.25 1.29
C SER A 296 -2.61 14.85 1.60
N THR A 297 -1.79 14.32 0.69
CA THR A 297 -1.05 13.05 0.84
C THR A 297 0.26 13.23 1.60
N TYR A 298 0.57 14.45 2.05
CA TYR A 298 1.78 14.77 2.81
C TYR A 298 1.90 13.85 4.05
N LYS A 299 3.06 13.21 4.21
CA LYS A 299 3.39 12.20 5.25
C LYS A 299 2.61 10.87 5.18
N THR A 300 1.84 10.62 4.13
CA THR A 300 1.16 9.32 3.94
C THR A 300 1.99 8.48 2.98
N GLU A 301 2.56 7.37 3.45
CA GLU A 301 3.36 6.47 2.59
C GLU A 301 2.48 5.89 1.47
N ARG A 302 2.96 5.89 0.22
CA ARG A 302 2.20 5.34 -0.92
C ARG A 302 2.16 3.81 -0.92
N PHE A 303 3.13 3.16 -0.28
CA PHE A 303 3.23 1.71 -0.14
C PHE A 303 3.57 1.37 1.31
N PHE A 304 3.00 0.28 1.83
CA PHE A 304 3.50 -0.36 3.03
C PHE A 304 4.72 -1.21 2.64
N LYS A 305 5.92 -0.78 3.07
CA LYS A 305 7.16 -1.56 2.92
C LYS A 305 7.40 -2.33 4.21
N LEU A 306 6.95 -3.57 4.29
CA LEU A 306 7.09 -4.38 5.50
C LEU A 306 8.47 -5.03 5.63
N ILE A 307 9.16 -5.19 4.51
CA ILE A 307 10.54 -5.65 4.47
C ILE A 307 11.47 -4.53 4.92
N ARG A 308 12.24 -4.78 5.98
CA ARG A 308 13.33 -3.91 6.42
C ARG A 308 14.64 -4.49 5.97
N GLU A 309 15.42 -3.71 5.23
CA GLU A 309 16.72 -4.13 4.76
C GLU A 309 17.83 -3.41 5.53
N SER A 310 18.84 -4.17 5.95
CA SER A 310 20.09 -3.66 6.53
C SER A 310 21.28 -4.18 5.73
N ALA A 311 22.50 -3.77 6.09
CA ALA A 311 23.73 -4.26 5.51
C ALA A 311 23.87 -5.78 5.74
N GLY A 312 23.50 -6.56 4.72
CA GLY A 312 23.57 -8.03 4.73
C GLY A 312 22.32 -8.76 5.23
N GLU A 313 21.30 -8.08 5.76
CA GLU A 313 20.14 -8.74 6.38
C GLU A 313 18.79 -8.22 5.86
N ILE A 314 17.80 -9.11 5.84
CA ILE A 314 16.39 -8.81 5.57
C ILE A 314 15.61 -9.13 6.84
N ALA A 315 14.78 -8.20 7.30
CA ALA A 315 13.87 -8.41 8.41
C ALA A 315 12.41 -8.23 7.99
N ILE A 316 11.58 -9.23 8.28
CA ILE A 316 10.15 -9.26 7.91
C ILE A 316 9.25 -9.46 9.14
N PRO A 317 7.96 -9.10 9.07
CA PRO A 317 7.00 -9.33 10.15
C PRO A 317 6.91 -10.81 10.56
N ARG A 318 6.76 -11.06 11.87
CA ARG A 318 6.78 -12.42 12.43
C ARG A 318 5.55 -13.27 12.08
N GLY A 319 4.40 -12.64 11.83
CA GLY A 319 3.18 -13.35 11.45
C GLY A 319 3.30 -14.03 10.09
N PHE A 320 4.23 -13.57 9.26
CA PHE A 320 4.56 -14.17 7.97
C PHE A 320 5.35 -15.48 8.06
N LEU A 321 5.71 -15.95 9.27
CA LEU A 321 6.50 -17.17 9.46
C LEU A 321 5.88 -18.37 8.76
N SER A 322 4.58 -18.61 8.94
CA SER A 322 3.90 -19.77 8.35
C SER A 322 3.99 -19.77 6.83
N SER A 323 3.75 -18.61 6.20
CA SER A 323 3.84 -18.44 4.75
C SER A 323 5.26 -18.61 4.24
N LEU A 324 6.26 -18.07 4.96
CA LEU A 324 7.68 -18.26 4.65
C LEU A 324 8.07 -19.75 4.70
N LEU A 325 7.71 -20.47 5.76
CA LEU A 325 8.06 -21.88 5.91
C LEU A 325 7.38 -22.74 4.84
N THR A 326 6.08 -22.52 4.60
CA THR A 326 5.32 -23.21 3.56
C THR A 326 5.96 -23.01 2.19
N TYR A 327 6.31 -21.75 1.86
CA TYR A 327 6.98 -21.44 0.60
C TYR A 327 8.34 -22.16 0.48
N CYS A 328 9.14 -22.15 1.54
CA CYS A 328 10.41 -22.86 1.56
C CYS A 328 10.23 -24.37 1.36
N ASP A 329 9.26 -24.99 2.01
CA ASP A 329 8.97 -26.43 1.88
C ASP A 329 8.50 -26.79 0.46
N ASP A 330 7.55 -26.01 -0.09
CA ASP A 330 7.02 -26.20 -1.45
C ASP A 330 8.10 -26.11 -2.52
N HIS A 331 9.08 -25.21 -2.32
CA HIS A 331 10.20 -24.97 -3.25
C HIS A 331 11.48 -25.70 -2.83
N LYS A 332 11.41 -26.59 -1.83
CA LYS A 332 12.53 -27.40 -1.33
C LYS A 332 13.77 -26.58 -0.89
N ILE A 333 13.55 -25.37 -0.41
CA ILE A 333 14.58 -24.50 0.15
C ILE A 333 14.91 -25.00 1.55
N LYS A 334 16.15 -25.44 1.78
CA LYS A 334 16.60 -25.90 3.11
C LYS A 334 16.77 -24.72 4.04
N TYR A 335 16.22 -24.83 5.25
CA TYR A 335 16.37 -23.82 6.28
C TYR A 335 16.60 -24.43 7.67
N ALA A 336 17.14 -23.63 8.59
CA ALA A 336 17.27 -23.92 10.00
C ALA A 336 16.72 -22.74 10.81
N ILE A 337 15.87 -23.02 11.79
CA ILE A 337 15.29 -21.99 12.66
C ILE A 337 16.17 -21.82 13.89
N LYS A 338 16.58 -20.58 14.14
CA LYS A 338 17.22 -20.18 15.39
C LYS A 338 16.27 -19.27 16.15
N ASP A 339 15.72 -19.78 17.26
CA ASP A 339 14.85 -19.01 18.12
C ASP A 339 15.67 -18.06 19.00
N GLU A 340 15.50 -16.76 18.79
CA GLU A 340 16.13 -15.66 19.54
C GLU A 340 15.08 -14.84 20.29
N ARG A 341 13.85 -15.37 20.45
CA ARG A 341 12.79 -14.76 21.25
C ARG A 341 13.14 -14.83 22.74
N LEU A 342 12.41 -14.06 23.54
CA LEU A 342 12.66 -13.96 24.97
C LEU A 342 12.38 -15.30 25.67
N GLU A 343 13.40 -15.83 26.35
CA GLU A 343 13.24 -16.87 27.35
C GLU A 343 12.96 -16.21 28.71
N LEU A 344 11.77 -16.47 29.25
CA LEU A 344 11.33 -15.92 30.53
C LEU A 344 10.95 -17.06 31.48
N PRO A 345 11.13 -16.89 32.80
CA PRO A 345 10.77 -17.92 33.77
C PRO A 345 9.26 -18.16 33.78
N GLU A 346 8.86 -19.42 34.00
CA GLU A 346 7.46 -19.78 34.09
C GLU A 346 6.75 -19.12 35.29
N ILE A 347 5.51 -18.69 35.07
CA ILE A 347 4.60 -18.15 36.06
C ILE A 347 3.47 -19.15 36.30
N LYS A 348 3.24 -19.47 37.58
CA LYS A 348 2.10 -20.29 38.00
C LYS A 348 0.86 -19.42 38.18
N TYR A 349 -0.09 -19.54 37.26
CA TYR A 349 -1.40 -18.90 37.38
C TYR A 349 -2.37 -19.77 38.19
N LYS A 350 -3.10 -19.15 39.13
CA LYS A 350 -4.22 -19.79 39.82
C LYS A 350 -5.47 -19.65 38.96
N SER A 351 -5.72 -20.59 38.05
CA SER A 351 -6.90 -20.52 37.17
C SER A 351 -8.13 -21.17 37.82
N ALA A 352 -9.22 -20.41 37.91
CA ALA A 352 -10.56 -20.90 38.23
C ALA A 352 -11.46 -20.97 36.98
N ILE A 353 -10.86 -20.89 35.79
CA ILE A 353 -11.58 -20.88 34.52
C ILE A 353 -12.15 -22.28 34.25
N LYS A 354 -13.42 -22.33 33.89
CA LYS A 354 -14.09 -23.52 33.33
C LYS A 354 -14.62 -23.13 31.95
N PRO A 355 -13.86 -23.38 30.87
CA PRO A 355 -14.31 -23.04 29.52
C PRO A 355 -15.47 -23.97 29.12
N TYR A 356 -16.35 -23.48 28.24
CA TYR A 356 -17.31 -24.36 27.54
C TYR A 356 -16.56 -25.28 26.56
N ASP A 357 -17.18 -26.38 26.14
CA ASP A 357 -16.54 -27.36 25.24
C ASP A 357 -15.98 -26.71 23.96
N TYR A 358 -16.79 -25.88 23.28
CA TYR A 358 -16.34 -25.14 22.09
C TYR A 358 -15.18 -24.16 22.36
N GLN A 359 -15.07 -23.64 23.59
CA GLN A 359 -13.95 -22.80 24.01
C GLN A 359 -12.71 -23.65 24.30
N GLN A 360 -12.89 -24.83 24.90
CA GLN A 360 -11.81 -25.77 25.19
C GLN A 360 -11.16 -26.27 23.89
N ASP A 361 -11.97 -26.66 22.90
CA ASP A 361 -11.48 -27.05 21.56
C ASP A 361 -10.63 -25.94 20.94
N THR A 362 -11.12 -24.69 21.00
CA THR A 362 -10.38 -23.51 20.53
C THR A 362 -9.06 -23.32 21.28
N ILE A 363 -9.06 -23.48 22.61
CA ILE A 363 -7.86 -23.31 23.45
C ILE A 363 -6.83 -24.38 23.10
N ASP A 364 -7.23 -25.64 23.00
CA ASP A 364 -6.32 -26.76 22.73
C ASP A 364 -5.69 -26.65 21.34
N GLU A 365 -6.46 -26.22 20.34
CA GLU A 365 -5.93 -25.93 19.00
C GLU A 365 -4.88 -24.80 19.07
N VAL A 366 -5.26 -23.65 19.62
CA VAL A 366 -4.41 -22.44 19.65
C VAL A 366 -3.12 -22.65 20.45
N LEU A 367 -3.13 -23.45 21.52
CA LEU A 367 -1.94 -23.74 22.33
C LEU A 367 -0.81 -24.41 21.52
N ASN A 368 -1.10 -25.00 20.36
CA ASN A 368 -0.12 -25.60 19.46
C ASN A 368 0.51 -24.59 18.49
N HIS A 369 0.06 -23.33 18.48
CA HIS A 369 0.57 -22.29 17.59
C HIS A 369 1.22 -21.19 18.40
N ASP A 370 2.41 -20.74 18.03
CA ASP A 370 3.07 -19.63 18.73
C ASP A 370 2.40 -18.27 18.48
N CYS A 371 1.68 -18.12 17.36
CA CYS A 371 1.04 -16.87 17.02
C CYS A 371 -0.08 -17.03 15.99
N GLY A 372 -1.04 -16.12 16.02
CA GLY A 372 -2.14 -16.09 15.06
C GLY A 372 -3.38 -15.37 15.54
N VAL A 373 -4.40 -15.34 14.69
CA VAL A 373 -5.68 -14.66 14.97
C VAL A 373 -6.77 -15.68 15.28
N ILE A 374 -7.56 -15.40 16.31
CA ILE A 374 -8.70 -16.19 16.74
C ILE A 374 -9.95 -15.37 16.46
N VAL A 375 -10.80 -15.90 15.60
CA VAL A 375 -12.07 -15.26 15.26
C VAL A 375 -13.11 -15.67 16.28
N ALA A 376 -13.50 -14.74 17.13
CA ALA A 376 -14.40 -14.96 18.25
C ALA A 376 -15.58 -13.98 18.14
N PRO A 377 -16.79 -14.43 17.74
CA PRO A 377 -17.98 -13.58 17.65
C PRO A 377 -18.34 -12.91 18.99
N PRO A 378 -19.10 -11.81 19.02
CA PRO A 378 -19.58 -11.24 20.28
C PRO A 378 -20.33 -12.28 21.12
N GLY A 379 -20.09 -12.30 22.43
CA GLY A 379 -20.72 -13.27 23.35
C GLY A 379 -20.06 -14.65 23.42
N SER A 380 -19.11 -14.98 22.53
CA SER A 380 -18.37 -16.26 22.53
C SER A 380 -17.38 -16.45 23.70
N GLY A 381 -17.19 -15.42 24.52
CA GLY A 381 -16.29 -15.46 25.68
C GLY A 381 -14.81 -15.26 25.34
N LYS A 382 -14.47 -14.35 24.41
CA LYS A 382 -13.07 -14.04 24.03
C LYS A 382 -12.14 -13.83 25.22
N THR A 383 -12.61 -13.14 26.26
CA THR A 383 -11.83 -12.89 27.47
C THR A 383 -11.49 -14.19 28.21
N VAL A 384 -12.40 -15.16 28.24
CA VAL A 384 -12.15 -16.47 28.85
C VAL A 384 -11.05 -17.20 28.08
N VAL A 385 -11.17 -17.28 26.75
CA VAL A 385 -10.16 -17.90 25.89
C VAL A 385 -8.79 -17.23 26.07
N GLY A 386 -8.71 -15.89 25.99
CA GLY A 386 -7.45 -15.18 26.16
C GLY A 386 -6.80 -15.37 27.55
N LEU A 387 -7.59 -15.44 28.63
CA LEU A 387 -7.05 -15.75 29.96
C LEU A 387 -6.61 -17.21 30.09
N SER A 388 -7.33 -18.15 29.47
CA SER A 388 -6.93 -19.56 29.42
C SER A 388 -5.61 -19.74 28.68
N LEU A 389 -5.41 -19.04 27.56
CA LEU A 389 -4.13 -19.05 26.83
C LEU A 389 -2.98 -18.50 27.68
N ILE A 390 -3.20 -17.37 28.36
CA ILE A 390 -2.19 -16.82 29.29
C ILE A 390 -1.83 -17.83 30.39
N ALA A 391 -2.85 -18.46 30.99
CA ALA A 391 -2.64 -19.46 32.04
C ALA A 391 -1.93 -20.72 31.52
N GLY A 392 -2.26 -21.17 30.30
CA GLY A 392 -1.68 -22.34 29.65
C GLY A 392 -0.20 -22.14 29.27
N HIS A 393 0.14 -20.97 28.72
CA HIS A 393 1.52 -20.65 28.34
C HIS A 393 2.45 -20.34 29.51
N LYS A 394 1.90 -20.00 30.68
CA LYS A 394 2.67 -19.76 31.91
C LYS A 394 3.78 -18.71 31.76
N LEU A 395 3.57 -17.69 30.93
CA LEU A 395 4.52 -16.58 30.78
C LEU A 395 3.87 -15.24 31.15
N PRO A 396 4.65 -14.25 31.62
CA PRO A 396 4.09 -12.93 31.90
C PRO A 396 3.46 -12.32 30.65
N ALA A 397 2.26 -11.77 30.82
CA ALA A 397 1.39 -11.40 29.71
C ALA A 397 1.15 -9.89 29.60
N LEU A 398 1.05 -9.41 28.37
CA LEU A 398 0.58 -8.08 28.02
C LEU A 398 -0.73 -8.19 27.24
N ILE A 399 -1.78 -7.57 27.76
CA ILE A 399 -3.07 -7.47 27.08
C ILE A 399 -3.20 -6.08 26.49
N LEU A 400 -3.40 -6.01 25.19
CA LEU A 400 -3.51 -4.77 24.42
C LEU A 400 -4.97 -4.52 24.08
N VAL A 401 -5.46 -3.32 24.40
CA VAL A 401 -6.84 -2.90 24.16
C VAL A 401 -6.89 -1.50 23.55
N HIS A 402 -8.00 -1.17 22.89
CA HIS A 402 -8.20 0.13 22.25
C HIS A 402 -9.20 1.05 22.98
N ARG A 403 -9.93 0.56 23.99
CA ARG A 403 -10.92 1.32 24.79
C ARG A 403 -10.72 1.12 26.28
N ALA A 404 -10.91 2.19 27.06
CA ALA A 404 -10.77 2.15 28.51
C ALA A 404 -11.76 1.19 29.20
N GLN A 405 -12.97 1.04 28.64
CA GLN A 405 -13.97 0.09 29.12
C GLN A 405 -13.47 -1.37 29.04
N LEU A 406 -12.84 -1.75 27.92
CA LEU A 406 -12.24 -3.07 27.76
C LEU A 406 -11.14 -3.30 28.80
N LEU A 407 -10.30 -2.29 29.05
CA LEU A 407 -9.27 -2.37 30.09
C LEU A 407 -9.87 -2.71 31.45
N SER A 408 -10.92 -1.99 31.88
CA SER A 408 -11.61 -2.29 33.15
C SER A 408 -12.19 -3.71 33.17
N GLN A 409 -12.83 -4.15 32.08
CA GLN A 409 -13.39 -5.49 31.97
C GLN A 409 -12.32 -6.57 32.10
N TRP A 410 -11.21 -6.45 31.36
CA TRP A 410 -10.08 -7.37 31.47
C TRP A 410 -9.52 -7.41 32.89
N LYS A 411 -9.38 -6.27 33.55
CA LYS A 411 -8.89 -6.18 34.93
C LYS A 411 -9.78 -6.92 35.92
N ASP A 412 -11.10 -6.79 35.75
CA ASP A 412 -12.09 -7.50 36.57
C ASP A 412 -12.04 -9.01 36.31
N ARG A 413 -11.97 -9.44 35.04
CA ARG A 413 -11.89 -10.85 34.66
C ARG A 413 -10.60 -11.52 35.14
N ILE A 414 -9.45 -10.85 35.04
CA ILE A 414 -8.18 -11.36 35.59
C ILE A 414 -8.31 -11.60 37.10
N THR A 415 -8.93 -10.66 37.82
CA THR A 415 -9.13 -10.80 39.27
C THR A 415 -10.04 -11.98 39.58
N GLN A 416 -11.17 -12.08 38.85
CA GLN A 416 -12.16 -13.13 39.02
C GLN A 416 -11.61 -14.52 38.73
N PHE A 417 -10.91 -14.67 37.60
CA PHE A 417 -10.55 -15.98 37.07
C PHE A 417 -9.13 -16.43 37.40
N LEU A 418 -8.19 -15.49 37.54
CA LEU A 418 -6.78 -15.81 37.84
C LEU A 418 -6.39 -15.48 39.28
N GLY A 419 -7.31 -14.93 40.08
CA GLY A 419 -7.09 -14.58 41.48
C GLY A 419 -6.05 -13.49 41.73
N ILE A 420 -5.65 -12.74 40.69
CA ILE A 420 -4.63 -11.69 40.80
C ILE A 420 -5.31 -10.39 41.29
N PRO A 421 -4.91 -9.84 42.46
CA PRO A 421 -5.53 -8.62 42.97
C PRO A 421 -5.36 -7.44 42.01
N LYS A 422 -6.42 -6.62 41.84
CA LYS A 422 -6.42 -5.42 40.96
C LYS A 422 -5.22 -4.48 41.13
N LYS A 423 -4.64 -4.41 42.32
CA LYS A 423 -3.47 -3.58 42.66
C LYS A 423 -2.15 -4.14 42.10
N GLU A 424 -2.08 -5.43 41.82
CA GLU A 424 -0.90 -6.14 41.30
C GLU A 424 -0.89 -6.24 39.77
N ILE A 425 -2.06 -6.11 39.15
CA ILE A 425 -2.21 -6.01 37.69
C ILE A 425 -1.59 -4.70 37.21
N GLY A 426 -0.67 -4.81 36.24
CA GLY A 426 -0.05 -3.68 35.57
C GLY A 426 -1.04 -2.92 34.70
N GLN A 427 -0.82 -1.63 34.54
CA GLN A 427 -1.69 -0.76 33.76
C GLN A 427 -0.89 0.35 33.06
N TYR A 428 -1.03 0.42 31.74
CA TYR A 428 -0.57 1.54 30.91
C TYR A 428 -1.78 2.19 30.22
N SER A 429 -2.29 3.28 30.79
CA SER A 429 -3.44 4.01 30.24
C SER A 429 -3.43 5.47 30.71
N GLY A 430 -3.42 6.41 29.78
CA GLY A 430 -3.40 7.84 30.13
C GLY A 430 -2.20 8.17 31.01
N SER A 431 -2.44 8.67 32.23
CA SER A 431 -1.38 8.99 33.21
C SER A 431 -0.87 7.79 34.01
N LYS A 432 -1.58 6.65 34.03
CA LYS A 432 -1.15 5.46 34.77
C LYS A 432 -0.14 4.68 33.95
N LYS A 433 1.10 4.60 34.44
CA LYS A 433 2.20 3.81 33.86
C LYS A 433 2.78 2.89 34.94
N LYS A 434 2.30 1.65 35.02
CA LYS A 434 2.77 0.66 35.99
C LYS A 434 2.90 -0.71 35.34
N LEU A 435 4.09 -1.30 35.38
CA LEU A 435 4.29 -2.68 34.98
C LEU A 435 3.83 -3.65 36.08
N GLY A 436 3.05 -4.65 35.70
CA GLY A 436 2.59 -5.71 36.59
C GLY A 436 3.63 -6.81 36.74
N LYS A 437 3.53 -7.62 37.80
CA LYS A 437 4.44 -8.77 38.01
C LYS A 437 4.12 -9.95 37.09
N GLN A 438 2.82 -10.19 36.84
CA GLN A 438 2.34 -11.35 36.07
C GLN A 438 1.59 -10.94 34.80
N ILE A 439 0.70 -9.95 34.90
CA ILE A 439 -0.09 -9.47 33.78
C ILE A 439 -0.13 -7.95 33.79
N THR A 440 0.03 -7.35 32.62
CA THR A 440 -0.13 -5.92 32.38
C THR A 440 -1.18 -5.71 31.31
N ILE A 441 -2.08 -4.73 31.50
CA ILE A 441 -3.02 -4.30 30.47
C ILE A 441 -2.59 -2.92 29.97
N ALA A 442 -2.51 -2.73 28.66
CA ALA A 442 -2.10 -1.47 28.06
C ALA A 442 -3.07 -1.00 26.97
N MET A 443 -3.36 0.29 26.97
CA MET A 443 -4.01 0.97 25.87
C MET A 443 -3.00 1.16 24.75
N MET A 444 -3.34 0.75 23.53
CA MET A 444 -2.43 0.83 22.39
C MET A 444 -1.91 2.26 22.14
N GLN A 445 -2.78 3.26 22.22
CA GLN A 445 -2.43 4.68 22.09
C GLN A 445 -1.50 5.21 23.19
N THR A 446 -1.45 4.55 24.35
CA THR A 446 -0.52 4.93 25.43
C THR A 446 0.88 4.41 25.12
N LEU A 447 1.00 3.22 24.52
CA LEU A 447 2.29 2.64 24.17
C LEU A 447 3.00 3.38 23.04
N THR A 448 2.28 3.94 22.06
CA THR A 448 2.87 4.76 20.98
C THR A 448 3.51 6.05 21.47
N ARG A 449 3.13 6.53 22.67
CA ARG A 449 3.64 7.77 23.27
C ARG A 449 4.76 7.53 24.27
N LEU A 450 5.16 6.27 24.48
CA LEU A 450 6.27 5.94 25.37
C LEU A 450 7.59 6.18 24.66
N GLU A 451 8.59 6.63 25.42
CA GLU A 451 9.95 6.72 24.90
C GLU A 451 10.50 5.31 24.58
N PRO A 452 11.44 5.18 23.62
CA PRO A 452 12.01 3.89 23.22
C PRO A 452 12.56 3.05 24.40
N ASN A 453 13.14 3.72 25.40
CA ASN A 453 13.64 3.04 26.60
C ASN A 453 12.51 2.54 27.52
N GLU A 454 11.40 3.27 27.64
CA GLU A 454 10.24 2.84 28.44
C GLU A 454 9.60 1.60 27.83
N ILE A 455 9.37 1.59 26.51
CA ILE A 455 8.77 0.43 25.83
C ILE A 455 9.71 -0.79 25.85
N ALA A 456 11.02 -0.60 25.73
CA ALA A 456 12.00 -1.67 25.84
C ALA A 456 12.01 -2.36 27.23
N GLN A 457 11.76 -1.59 28.31
CA GLN A 457 11.62 -2.16 29.65
C GLN A 457 10.36 -3.03 29.81
N ILE A 458 9.27 -2.69 29.13
CA ILE A 458 8.06 -3.51 29.10
C ILE A 458 8.34 -4.74 28.25
N ALA A 459 8.89 -4.55 27.05
CA ALA A 459 9.12 -5.61 26.08
C ALA A 459 10.01 -6.73 26.61
N SER A 460 11.05 -6.41 27.39
CA SER A 460 11.95 -7.40 27.99
C SER A 460 11.32 -8.29 29.07
N LYS A 461 10.07 -8.03 29.48
CA LYS A 461 9.38 -8.75 30.56
C LYS A 461 8.08 -9.42 30.11
N VAL A 462 7.79 -9.45 28.82
CA VAL A 462 6.54 -9.95 28.27
C VAL A 462 6.81 -11.17 27.39
N GLY A 463 6.26 -12.31 27.77
CA GLY A 463 6.38 -13.57 27.03
C GLY A 463 5.13 -13.93 26.22
N THR A 464 3.97 -13.38 26.59
CA THR A 464 2.70 -13.58 25.89
C THR A 464 2.02 -12.25 25.62
N ILE A 465 1.54 -12.02 24.40
CA ILE A 465 0.74 -10.85 24.04
C ILE A 465 -0.64 -11.30 23.56
N ILE A 466 -1.70 -10.71 24.14
CA ILE A 466 -3.08 -10.82 23.66
C ILE A 466 -3.53 -9.46 23.16
N ILE A 467 -4.04 -9.39 21.94
CA ILE A 467 -4.55 -8.16 21.33
C ILE A 467 -6.06 -8.29 21.17
N ASP A 468 -6.81 -7.53 21.96
CA ASP A 468 -8.27 -7.53 21.91
C ASP A 468 -8.79 -6.57 20.84
N GLU A 469 -9.79 -7.03 20.09
CA GLU A 469 -10.33 -6.40 18.89
C GLU A 469 -9.22 -5.92 17.94
N CYS A 470 -8.32 -6.83 17.56
CA CYS A 470 -7.15 -6.50 16.75
C CYS A 470 -7.51 -5.82 15.41
N HIS A 471 -8.69 -6.09 14.85
CA HIS A 471 -9.22 -5.46 13.63
C HIS A 471 -9.48 -3.94 13.77
N HIS A 472 -9.62 -3.42 14.99
CA HIS A 472 -9.80 -1.99 15.23
C HIS A 472 -8.49 -1.20 15.25
N ILE A 473 -7.32 -1.85 15.24
CA ILE A 473 -6.02 -1.19 15.38
C ILE A 473 -5.53 -0.74 14.00
N PRO A 474 -5.22 0.56 13.80
CA PRO A 474 -4.60 1.02 12.56
C PRO A 474 -3.23 0.35 12.34
N ALA A 475 -2.92 -0.02 11.12
CA ALA A 475 -1.69 -0.75 10.81
C ALA A 475 -0.39 0.01 11.14
N SER A 476 -0.39 1.35 11.01
CA SER A 476 0.76 2.18 11.41
C SER A 476 1.05 2.09 12.91
N THR A 477 0.01 2.24 13.73
CA THR A 477 0.09 2.09 15.20
C THR A 477 0.52 0.67 15.59
N PHE A 478 -0.01 -0.33 14.90
CA PHE A 478 0.37 -1.72 15.10
C PHE A 478 1.86 -1.93 14.84
N ARG A 479 2.36 -1.43 13.69
CA ARG A 479 3.76 -1.50 13.27
C ARG A 479 4.70 -0.77 14.22
N GLU A 480 4.30 0.36 14.81
CA GLU A 480 5.17 1.11 15.73
C GLU A 480 5.36 0.38 17.06
N VAL A 481 4.30 -0.24 17.58
CA VAL A 481 4.30 -0.85 18.92
C VAL A 481 4.75 -2.30 18.88
N ILE A 482 4.14 -3.13 18.03
CA ILE A 482 4.33 -4.60 18.11
C ILE A 482 5.74 -5.02 17.73
N VAL A 483 6.41 -4.32 16.80
CA VAL A 483 7.80 -4.59 16.41
C VAL A 483 8.82 -4.34 17.53
N GLN A 484 8.41 -3.72 18.65
CA GLN A 484 9.28 -3.51 19.80
C GLN A 484 9.38 -4.75 20.70
N PHE A 485 8.42 -5.69 20.57
CA PHE A 485 8.29 -6.87 21.41
C PHE A 485 8.80 -8.12 20.68
N ALA A 486 9.41 -9.04 21.44
CA ALA A 486 9.78 -10.39 20.98
C ALA A 486 9.13 -11.45 21.88
N PRO A 487 7.78 -11.46 22.02
CA PRO A 487 7.13 -12.42 22.90
C PRO A 487 7.27 -13.82 22.29
N LYS A 488 7.24 -14.86 23.12
CA LYS A 488 7.13 -16.23 22.60
C LYS A 488 5.78 -16.38 21.90
N TYR A 489 4.71 -15.96 22.57
CA TYR A 489 3.32 -16.11 22.12
C TYR A 489 2.66 -14.77 21.75
N LEU A 490 1.97 -14.70 20.61
CA LEU A 490 1.28 -13.48 20.12
C LEU A 490 -0.07 -13.82 19.48
N TYR A 491 -1.17 -13.41 20.11
CA TYR A 491 -2.52 -13.70 19.59
C TYR A 491 -3.38 -12.45 19.42
N GLY A 492 -4.14 -12.43 18.33
CA GLY A 492 -5.21 -11.46 18.07
C GLY A 492 -6.58 -12.07 18.32
N LEU A 493 -7.46 -11.36 19.03
CA LEU A 493 -8.87 -11.71 19.20
C LEU A 493 -9.72 -10.73 18.39
N THR A 494 -10.62 -11.22 17.54
CA THR A 494 -11.48 -10.36 16.73
C THR A 494 -12.82 -11.01 16.41
N ALA A 495 -13.91 -10.24 16.34
CA ALA A 495 -15.17 -10.75 15.79
C ALA A 495 -15.20 -10.77 14.26
N THR A 496 -14.46 -9.84 13.63
CA THR A 496 -14.49 -9.61 12.19
C THR A 496 -13.06 -9.53 11.68
N PRO A 497 -12.53 -10.61 11.06
CA PRO A 497 -11.15 -10.64 10.57
C PRO A 497 -10.95 -9.92 9.22
N LEU A 498 -12.01 -9.58 8.49
CA LEU A 498 -11.94 -8.99 7.15
C LEU A 498 -12.82 -7.73 7.02
N ARG A 499 -12.22 -6.57 6.73
CA ARG A 499 -12.84 -5.30 6.33
C ARG A 499 -12.92 -5.17 4.81
N LYS A 500 -13.82 -4.30 4.35
CA LYS A 500 -14.04 -3.94 2.93
C LYS A 500 -12.81 -3.34 2.22
N ASN A 501 -11.84 -2.78 2.96
CA ASN A 501 -10.65 -2.13 2.43
C ASN A 501 -9.41 -2.90 2.93
N ARG A 502 -8.56 -3.42 2.03
CA ARG A 502 -7.45 -4.39 2.22
C ARG A 502 -6.34 -4.00 3.24
N ASP A 503 -6.55 -3.05 4.13
CA ASP A 503 -5.60 -2.62 5.18
C ASP A 503 -5.32 -3.70 6.24
N GLU A 504 -6.23 -4.68 6.39
CA GLU A 504 -6.15 -5.72 7.43
C GLU A 504 -5.17 -6.87 7.11
N VAL A 505 -4.71 -6.98 5.87
CA VAL A 505 -3.65 -7.93 5.48
C VAL A 505 -2.42 -7.73 6.38
N LEU A 506 -2.12 -6.47 6.72
CA LEU A 506 -1.03 -6.08 7.60
C LEU A 506 -1.13 -6.69 9.00
N ILE A 507 -2.35 -6.86 9.52
CA ILE A 507 -2.54 -7.42 10.88
C ILE A 507 -2.09 -8.88 10.89
N PHE A 508 -2.43 -9.64 9.85
CA PHE A 508 -2.00 -11.04 9.72
C PHE A 508 -0.51 -11.16 9.48
N ASP A 509 0.11 -10.23 8.74
CA ASP A 509 1.56 -10.21 8.54
C ASP A 509 2.32 -10.07 9.87
N TYR A 510 1.79 -9.30 10.83
CA TYR A 510 2.45 -9.13 12.12
C TYR A 510 2.00 -10.11 13.21
N ILE A 511 0.72 -10.49 13.26
CA ILE A 511 0.18 -11.41 14.28
C ILE A 511 0.36 -12.87 13.86
N GLY A 512 0.03 -13.20 12.62
CA GLY A 512 -0.07 -14.56 12.10
C GLY A 512 -1.41 -14.82 11.43
N PRO A 513 -1.56 -15.98 10.76
CA PRO A 513 -2.79 -16.36 10.07
C PRO A 513 -3.95 -16.57 11.05
N ILE A 514 -5.16 -16.69 10.52
CA ILE A 514 -6.31 -17.15 11.30
C ILE A 514 -6.05 -18.61 11.69
N ILE A 515 -5.98 -18.89 12.99
CA ILE A 515 -5.85 -20.25 13.51
C ILE A 515 -7.20 -20.94 13.41
N THR A 516 -8.21 -20.33 14.04
CA THR A 516 -9.53 -20.94 14.17
C THR A 516 -10.63 -19.89 14.29
N THR A 517 -11.85 -20.31 13.95
CA THR A 517 -13.06 -19.51 14.12
C THR A 517 -13.96 -20.19 15.12
N MET A 518 -14.16 -19.54 16.26
CA MET A 518 -15.06 -20.03 17.30
C MET A 518 -16.47 -20.13 16.74
N GLN A 519 -17.02 -21.32 16.78
CA GLN A 519 -18.43 -21.57 16.54
C GLN A 519 -19.09 -21.75 17.90
N PRO A 520 -19.75 -20.73 18.46
CA PRO A 520 -20.55 -20.93 19.64
C PRO A 520 -21.57 -22.01 19.28
N GLN A 521 -21.57 -23.14 20.01
CA GLN A 521 -22.71 -24.04 19.95
C GLN A 521 -23.95 -23.18 20.21
N ALA A 522 -24.96 -23.29 19.33
CA ALA A 522 -26.26 -22.72 19.60
C ALA A 522 -26.62 -23.16 21.00
N ILE A 523 -26.61 -22.23 21.95
CA ILE A 523 -27.04 -22.53 23.30
C ILE A 523 -28.46 -23.03 23.09
N GLU A 524 -28.71 -24.29 23.43
CA GLU A 524 -30.06 -24.80 23.71
C GLU A 524 -30.59 -24.08 24.96
N THR A 525 -30.56 -22.75 24.97
CA THR A 525 -31.47 -21.94 25.75
C THR A 525 -32.81 -22.12 25.08
N SER A 526 -33.49 -23.17 25.52
CA SER A 526 -34.94 -23.21 25.68
C SER A 526 -35.55 -21.81 25.63
N SER A 527 -36.43 -21.61 24.64
CA SER A 527 -37.36 -20.50 24.49
C SER A 527 -36.77 -19.08 24.44
N LEU A 528 -36.99 -18.40 23.30
CA LEU A 528 -36.74 -16.98 23.01
C LEU A 528 -35.36 -16.68 22.37
N GLN A 529 -35.08 -17.29 21.20
CA GLN A 529 -34.36 -16.52 20.18
C GLN A 529 -35.36 -15.49 19.61
N PRO A 530 -35.19 -14.18 19.85
CA PRO A 530 -35.98 -13.20 19.13
C PRO A 530 -35.67 -13.36 17.65
N THR A 531 -36.66 -13.75 16.86
CA THR A 531 -36.57 -13.65 15.40
C THR A 531 -36.54 -12.17 15.05
N THR A 532 -35.35 -11.64 14.83
CA THR A 532 -35.19 -10.26 14.39
C THR A 532 -35.48 -10.18 12.89
N SER A 533 -36.64 -9.63 12.51
CA SER A 533 -36.91 -9.23 11.14
C SER A 533 -36.42 -7.80 10.93
N LEU A 534 -35.54 -7.60 9.96
CA LEU A 534 -35.17 -6.25 9.54
C LEU A 534 -36.30 -5.67 8.69
N ILE A 535 -36.99 -4.67 9.22
CA ILE A 535 -38.01 -3.91 8.50
C ILE A 535 -37.40 -2.56 8.14
N ILE A 536 -37.27 -2.27 6.85
CA ILE A 536 -36.65 -1.04 6.34
C ILE A 536 -37.77 -0.12 5.85
N HIS A 537 -37.95 1.02 6.52
CA HIS A 537 -38.86 2.09 6.08
C HIS A 537 -38.04 3.28 5.57
N GLU A 538 -38.25 3.66 4.31
CA GLU A 538 -37.57 4.82 3.72
C GLU A 538 -38.18 6.12 4.25
N THR A 539 -37.33 7.03 4.74
CA THR A 539 -37.78 8.34 5.22
C THR A 539 -37.87 9.33 4.07
N LYS A 540 -38.83 10.26 4.11
CA LYS A 540 -38.93 11.37 3.14
C LYS A 540 -37.87 12.47 3.30
N LEU A 541 -36.85 12.23 4.12
CA LEU A 541 -35.78 13.18 4.40
C LEU A 541 -34.81 13.24 3.21
N GLU A 542 -34.86 14.34 2.46
CA GLU A 542 -33.85 14.67 1.46
C GLU A 542 -32.92 15.75 2.01
N ILE A 543 -31.62 15.45 2.04
CA ILE A 543 -30.58 16.43 2.36
C ILE A 543 -29.77 16.65 1.09
N PRO A 544 -29.63 17.90 0.59
CA PRO A 544 -28.83 18.16 -0.60
C PRO A 544 -27.36 17.82 -0.32
N PHE A 545 -26.92 16.69 -0.84
CA PHE A 545 -25.54 16.23 -0.69
C PHE A 545 -24.63 17.06 -1.61
N THR A 546 -23.84 17.95 -1.01
CA THR A 546 -22.75 18.63 -1.72
C THR A 546 -21.43 18.43 -0.97
N PRO A 547 -20.30 18.18 -1.66
CA PRO A 547 -18.98 17.95 -1.03
C PRO A 547 -18.49 19.09 -0.13
N LYS A 548 -19.12 20.27 -0.17
CA LYS A 548 -18.83 21.43 0.70
C LYS A 548 -19.59 21.42 2.03
N VAL A 549 -20.57 20.54 2.20
CA VAL A 549 -21.45 20.44 3.39
C VAL A 549 -21.07 19.23 4.25
N ASP A 550 -19.89 18.64 4.03
CA ASP A 550 -19.37 17.47 4.76
C ASP A 550 -18.87 17.83 6.18
N GLN A 551 -19.68 18.62 6.91
CA GLN A 551 -19.56 18.79 8.35
C GLN A 551 -20.51 17.77 8.97
N TYR A 552 -19.96 16.63 9.39
CA TYR A 552 -20.68 15.58 10.13
C TYR A 552 -21.56 16.17 11.26
N ASP A 553 -21.07 17.20 11.95
CA ASP A 553 -21.82 17.90 13.00
C ASP A 553 -23.10 18.59 12.49
N LEU A 554 -23.10 19.11 11.27
CA LEU A 554 -24.28 19.74 10.67
C LEU A 554 -25.26 18.69 10.16
N LEU A 555 -24.76 17.67 9.45
CA LEU A 555 -25.56 16.54 8.96
C LEU A 555 -26.23 15.76 10.10
N SER A 556 -25.48 15.47 11.17
CA SER A 556 -26.03 14.79 12.36
C SER A 556 -27.10 15.64 13.03
N LYS A 557 -26.91 16.96 13.18
CA LYS A 557 -27.95 17.86 13.70
C LYS A 557 -29.19 17.88 12.81
N LEU A 558 -29.03 17.98 11.49
CA LEU A 558 -30.15 17.96 10.54
C LEU A 558 -30.94 16.65 10.62
N ILE A 559 -30.29 15.51 10.80
CA ILE A 559 -30.96 14.21 10.96
C ILE A 559 -31.64 14.08 12.32
N ILE A 560 -30.97 14.49 13.40
CA ILE A 560 -31.48 14.38 14.78
C ILE A 560 -32.69 15.29 14.99
N PHE A 561 -32.66 16.51 14.47
CA PHE A 561 -33.70 17.53 14.66
C PHE A 561 -34.69 17.62 13.49
N ASN A 562 -34.77 16.60 12.63
CA ASN A 562 -35.79 16.58 11.58
C ASN A 562 -37.13 16.05 12.15
N ASP A 563 -38.07 16.96 12.37
CA ASP A 563 -39.37 16.63 12.95
C ASP A 563 -40.18 15.65 12.10
N ILE A 564 -40.12 15.76 10.76
CA ILE A 564 -40.85 14.89 9.83
C ILE A 564 -40.37 13.44 9.95
N ARG A 565 -39.05 13.23 9.94
CA ARG A 565 -38.42 11.92 10.15
C ARG A 565 -38.71 11.38 11.54
N ASN A 566 -38.61 12.21 12.57
CA ASN A 566 -38.87 11.77 13.95
C ASN A 566 -40.34 11.36 14.13
N LEU A 567 -41.28 12.09 13.52
CA LEU A 567 -42.69 11.73 13.53
C LEU A 567 -42.95 10.43 12.75
N GLN A 568 -42.25 10.22 11.63
CA GLN A 568 -42.31 8.96 10.88
C GLN A 568 -41.79 7.79 11.73
N ILE A 569 -40.65 7.94 12.41
CA ILE A 569 -40.13 6.91 13.33
C ILE A 569 -41.12 6.59 14.44
N VAL A 570 -41.77 7.61 15.03
CA VAL A 570 -42.81 7.39 16.05
C VAL A 570 -44.00 6.63 15.47
N THR A 571 -44.41 6.97 14.24
CA THR A 571 -45.51 6.29 13.55
C THR A 571 -45.15 4.83 13.25
N ASP A 572 -43.95 4.59 12.71
CA ASP A 572 -43.42 3.26 12.44
C ASP A 572 -43.38 2.39 13.70
N VAL A 573 -42.98 2.96 14.86
CA VAL A 573 -42.97 2.26 16.16
C VAL A 573 -44.38 1.96 16.69
N ILE A 574 -45.38 2.77 16.35
CA ILE A 574 -46.78 2.54 16.73
C ILE A 574 -47.44 1.49 15.82
N GLU A 575 -47.03 1.41 14.55
CA GLU A 575 -47.56 0.47 13.55
C GLU A 575 -46.89 -0.92 13.60
N LEU A 576 -45.73 -1.04 14.25
CA LEU A 576 -45.05 -2.30 14.60
C LEU A 576 -45.68 -2.96 15.83
#